data_AF-A0A0V0RZJ9-F1
#
_entry.id   AF-A0A0V0RZJ9-F1
#
_cell.length_a   1.000
_cell.length_b   1.000
_cell.length_c   1.000
_cell.angle_alpha   90.00
_cell.angle_beta   90.00
_cell.angle_gamma   90.00
#
_symmetry.space_group_name_H-M   'P 1'
#
loop_
_entity.id
_entity.type
_entity.pdbx_description
1 polymer ?
#
loop_
_entity_poly.entity_id
_entity_poly.type
_entity_poly.pdbx_seq_one_letter_code
_entity_poly.pdbx_strand_id
1 'polypeptide(L)'
;LLSMNPESESSLIMNTSSSGNLSFELILRPPTKHAPANLSSPCNLKTTLQEIEGKLKAAEERRLNVEAEKVEKAKIEERLLEAAERRKALLQKFQEETEKEIQSRAKVTSLNREKLFEERIEKIKDHEKHVEEVRRSRGKLSPNTKSEMEADLAYVKSLEKMTIAELEEKLTEKDKLIDEIQTAMKGEIESGQFDATFRLAEAKAYRRIISGIIKEKSKLS
;
A
#
# COMPACT_ATOMS: atom_id res chain seq x y z
N LEU A 1 47.73 42.30 124.47
CA LEU A 1 47.20 41.89 123.16
C LEU A 1 46.95 43.18 122.38
N LEU A 2 47.74 43.60 121.40
CA LEU A 2 48.34 42.85 120.29
C LEU A 2 49.86 43.11 120.15
N SER A 3 50.57 42.03 119.86
CA SER A 3 51.90 41.98 119.27
C SER A 3 51.85 42.33 117.78
N MET A 4 52.95 42.86 117.23
CA MET A 4 53.51 42.73 115.85
C MET A 4 54.20 44.06 115.48
N ASN A 5 55.40 44.19 114.92
CA ASN A 5 56.49 43.31 114.49
C ASN A 5 57.63 44.29 114.03
N PRO A 6 58.91 44.18 114.43
CA PRO A 6 59.92 45.22 114.19
C PRO A 6 60.78 44.94 112.94
N GLU A 7 60.21 44.91 111.72
CA GLU A 7 61.01 44.80 110.48
C GLU A 7 60.32 45.45 109.27
N SER A 8 60.26 46.79 109.22
CA SER A 8 59.90 47.50 107.98
C SER A 8 60.63 48.85 107.94
N GLU A 9 61.93 48.81 107.65
CA GLU A 9 62.70 50.01 107.33
C GLU A 9 62.31 50.47 105.91
N SER A 10 61.31 51.34 105.80
CA SER A 10 61.05 52.08 104.56
C SER A 10 62.24 53.00 104.28
N SER A 11 62.77 52.99 103.05
CA SER A 11 63.89 53.86 102.65
C SER A 11 63.46 54.87 101.58
N LEU A 12 63.99 56.09 101.70
CA LEU A 12 63.80 57.17 100.74
C LEU A 12 65.14 57.48 100.09
N ILE A 13 65.25 57.29 98.78
CA ILE A 13 66.45 57.60 98.01
C ILE A 13 66.18 58.92 97.29
N MET A 14 66.87 59.98 97.72
CA MET A 14 66.81 61.29 97.07
C MET A 14 67.88 61.38 95.99
N ASN A 15 67.48 61.66 94.76
CA ASN A 15 68.39 61.94 93.66
C ASN A 15 68.33 63.44 93.34
N THR A 16 69.47 64.12 93.49
CA THR A 16 69.61 65.50 93.07
C THR A 16 70.21 65.52 91.67
N SER A 17 69.51 66.17 90.74
CA SER A 17 70.07 66.45 89.42
C SER A 17 70.77 67.82 89.46
N SER A 18 71.85 67.98 88.71
CA SER A 18 72.63 69.23 88.65
C SER A 18 71.84 70.44 88.14
N SER A 19 70.65 70.21 87.55
CA SER A 19 69.70 71.23 87.09
C SER A 19 68.75 71.74 88.18
N GLY A 20 68.89 71.31 89.44
CA GLY A 20 68.11 71.80 90.58
C GLY A 20 66.78 71.08 90.81
N ASN A 21 66.41 70.12 89.95
CA ASN A 21 65.22 69.29 90.16
C ASN A 21 65.54 68.15 91.12
N LEU A 22 64.72 68.00 92.16
CA LEU A 22 64.76 66.88 93.10
C LEU A 22 63.78 65.79 92.66
N SER A 23 64.28 64.57 92.49
CA SER A 23 63.46 63.37 92.35
C SER A 23 63.75 62.42 93.52
N PHE A 24 62.75 61.62 93.89
CA PHE A 24 62.91 60.65 94.97
C PHE A 24 62.24 59.33 94.64
N GLU A 25 62.86 58.26 95.11
CA GLU A 25 62.32 56.92 95.07
C GLU A 25 61.95 56.51 96.49
N LEU A 26 60.66 56.23 96.72
CA LEU A 26 60.15 55.75 98.00
C LEU A 26 59.98 54.24 97.94
N ILE A 27 60.84 53.52 98.66
CA ILE A 27 60.79 52.07 98.76
C ILE A 27 60.02 51.71 100.03
N LEU A 28 58.72 51.42 99.86
CA LEU A 28 57.83 51.02 100.95
C LEU A 28 58.16 49.62 101.50
N ARG A 29 58.75 48.76 100.66
CA ARG A 29 59.29 47.44 101.02
C ARG A 29 60.31 47.01 99.97
N PRO A 30 61.51 46.54 100.35
CA PRO A 30 62.47 46.03 99.39
C PRO A 30 61.92 44.80 98.65
N PRO A 31 62.26 44.62 97.36
CA PRO A 31 61.75 43.51 96.56
C PRO A 31 62.19 42.17 97.16
N THR A 32 61.24 41.27 97.43
CA THR A 32 61.48 39.99 98.11
C THR A 32 62.02 38.90 97.18
N LYS A 33 62.06 39.14 95.87
CA LYS A 33 62.65 38.26 94.83
C LYS A 33 63.21 39.14 93.71
N HIS A 34 64.41 38.83 93.21
CA HIS A 34 64.90 39.42 91.96
C HIS A 34 64.07 38.86 90.79
N ALA A 35 63.27 39.71 90.12
CA ALA A 35 62.50 39.28 88.95
C ALA A 35 63.46 39.03 87.76
N PRO A 36 63.35 37.91 87.03
CA PRO A 36 64.19 37.66 85.87
C PRO A 36 63.76 38.57 84.72
N ALA A 37 64.70 39.37 84.21
CA ALA A 37 64.50 40.19 83.03
C ALA A 37 64.59 39.30 81.79
N ASN A 38 63.48 38.74 81.31
CA ASN A 38 63.46 38.08 80.00
C ASN A 38 62.12 38.30 79.30
N LEU A 39 62.00 39.45 78.62
CA LEU A 39 61.15 39.60 77.44
C LEU A 39 62.03 39.38 76.21
N SER A 40 62.25 38.11 75.84
CA SER A 40 62.90 37.78 74.56
C SER A 40 61.89 37.96 73.43
N SER A 41 61.72 39.20 72.97
CA SER A 41 61.29 39.41 71.58
C SER A 41 62.51 39.18 70.69
N PRO A 42 62.39 38.50 69.54
CA PRO A 42 63.55 38.25 68.68
C PRO A 42 64.11 39.60 68.20
N CYS A 43 65.29 39.98 68.72
CA CYS A 43 65.98 41.18 68.28
C CYS A 43 66.70 40.88 66.97
N ASN A 44 66.10 41.35 65.87
CA ASN A 44 66.73 41.75 64.60
C ASN A 44 67.90 40.87 64.11
N LEU A 45 67.56 39.75 63.47
CA LEU A 45 68.49 39.07 62.57
C LEU A 45 68.79 39.99 61.37
N LYS A 46 70.07 40.29 61.11
CA LYS A 46 70.51 41.10 59.97
C LYS A 46 70.29 40.31 58.67
N THR A 47 69.17 40.55 57.99
CA THR A 47 68.92 39.97 56.66
C THR A 47 69.87 40.55 55.64
N THR A 48 70.54 39.69 54.87
CA THR A 48 71.45 40.13 53.80
C THR A 48 70.67 40.51 52.54
N LEU A 49 71.24 41.36 51.67
CA LEU A 49 70.61 41.75 50.39
C LEU A 49 70.27 40.52 49.53
N GLN A 50 71.17 39.54 49.50
CA GLN A 50 70.99 38.28 48.76
C GLN A 50 69.79 37.46 49.25
N GLU A 51 69.51 37.45 50.56
CA GLU A 51 68.34 36.77 51.12
C GLU A 51 67.03 37.47 50.74
N ILE A 52 67.04 38.81 50.65
CA ILE A 52 65.88 39.60 50.23
C ILE A 52 65.59 39.34 48.76
N GLU A 53 66.61 39.42 47.90
CA GLU A 53 66.50 39.13 46.47
C GLU A 53 66.04 37.68 46.22
N GLY A 54 66.59 36.72 46.96
CA GLY A 54 66.17 35.32 46.89
C GLY A 54 64.70 35.13 47.24
N LYS A 55 64.21 35.81 48.29
CA LYS A 55 62.79 35.76 48.67
C LYS A 55 61.88 36.41 47.63
N LEU A 56 62.29 37.53 47.03
CA LEU A 56 61.55 38.21 45.96
C LEU A 56 61.49 37.34 44.69
N LYS A 57 62.62 36.76 44.28
CA LYS A 57 62.68 35.84 43.14
C LYS A 57 61.80 34.61 43.35
N ALA A 58 61.85 34.01 44.54
CA ALA A 58 61.00 32.87 44.87
C ALA A 58 59.50 33.23 44.89
N ALA A 59 59.14 34.47 45.26
CA ALA A 59 57.76 34.95 45.17
C ALA A 59 57.31 35.14 43.71
N GLU A 60 58.18 35.68 42.87
CA GLU A 60 57.94 35.87 41.44
C GLU A 60 57.79 34.53 40.70
N GLU A 61 58.66 33.56 40.96
CA GLU A 61 58.56 32.21 40.39
C GLU A 61 57.25 31.52 40.78
N ARG A 62 56.81 31.66 42.05
CA ARG A 62 55.50 31.15 42.48
C ARG A 62 54.34 31.79 41.71
N ARG A 63 54.40 33.12 41.50
CA ARG A 63 53.37 33.84 40.73
C ARG A 63 53.31 33.34 39.30
N LEU A 64 54.46 33.25 38.64
CA LEU A 64 54.57 32.80 37.25
C LEU A 64 54.09 31.35 37.08
N ASN A 65 54.42 30.46 38.02
CA ASN A 65 53.98 29.08 37.97
C ASN A 65 52.45 28.95 38.10
N VAL A 66 51.83 29.71 39.01
CA VAL A 66 50.36 29.73 39.15
C VAL A 66 49.68 30.27 37.89
N GLU A 67 50.25 31.28 37.24
CA GLU A 67 49.72 31.81 35.99
C GLU A 67 49.86 30.80 34.83
N ALA A 68 51.02 30.16 34.72
CA ALA A 68 51.25 29.08 33.74
C ALA A 68 50.26 27.92 33.92
N GLU A 69 50.01 27.48 35.16
CA GLU A 69 49.02 26.44 35.45
C GLU A 69 47.59 26.85 35.06
N LYS A 70 47.21 28.12 35.25
CA LYS A 70 45.90 28.62 34.82
C LYS A 70 45.75 28.61 33.30
N VAL A 71 46.80 29.03 32.58
CA VAL A 71 46.81 29.03 31.12
C VAL A 71 46.73 27.60 30.57
N GLU A 72 47.48 26.65 31.14
CA GLU A 72 47.41 25.25 30.72
C GLU A 72 46.05 24.61 30.99
N LYS A 73 45.42 24.92 32.14
CA LYS A 73 44.04 24.48 32.41
C LYS A 73 43.05 25.02 31.38
N ALA A 74 43.13 26.31 31.04
CA ALA A 74 42.27 26.91 30.03
C ALA A 74 42.45 26.25 28.65
N LYS A 75 43.70 25.95 28.24
CA LYS A 75 43.97 25.22 26.98
C LYS A 75 43.39 23.81 26.97
N ILE A 76 43.43 23.10 28.10
CA ILE A 76 42.85 21.76 28.22
C ILE A 76 41.33 21.83 28.10
N GLU A 77 40.69 22.79 28.79
CA GLU A 77 39.24 23.01 28.69
C GLU A 77 38.80 23.35 27.27
N GLU A 78 39.53 24.22 26.57
CA GLU A 78 39.27 24.57 25.16
C GLU A 78 39.34 23.34 24.24
N ARG A 79 40.40 22.51 24.37
CA ARG A 79 40.55 21.28 23.60
C ARG A 79 39.42 20.27 23.87
N LEU A 80 38.97 20.17 25.12
CA LEU A 80 37.85 19.29 25.47
C LEU A 80 36.54 19.76 24.85
N LEU A 81 36.31 21.07 24.83
CA LEU A 81 35.12 21.68 24.24
C LEU A 81 35.11 21.49 22.72
N GLU A 82 36.23 21.75 22.05
CA GLU A 82 36.38 21.53 20.61
C GLU A 82 36.19 20.04 20.24
N ALA A 83 36.72 19.12 21.04
CA ALA A 83 36.50 17.69 20.84
C ALA A 83 35.03 17.29 21.04
N ALA A 84 34.33 17.90 22.00
CA ALA A 84 32.91 17.67 22.22
C ALA A 84 32.06 18.18 21.04
N GLU A 85 32.38 19.36 20.50
CA GLU A 85 31.73 19.92 19.32
C GLU A 85 31.96 19.06 18.08
N ARG A 86 33.20 18.60 17.84
CA ARG A 86 33.49 17.66 16.74
C ARG A 86 32.69 16.37 16.85
N ARG A 87 32.60 15.79 18.05
CA ARG A 87 31.78 14.58 18.29
C ARG A 87 30.30 14.84 18.01
N LYS A 88 29.77 15.98 18.46
CA LYS A 88 28.39 16.37 18.20
C LYS A 88 28.12 16.55 16.70
N ALA A 89 29.01 17.24 15.98
CA ALA A 89 28.90 17.44 14.54
C ALA A 89 28.95 16.12 13.75
N LEU A 90 29.82 15.18 14.15
CA LEU A 90 29.90 13.86 13.52
C LEU A 90 28.60 13.06 13.74
N LEU A 91 28.08 13.06 14.97
CA LEU A 91 26.83 12.38 15.29
C LEU A 91 25.64 12.97 14.51
N GLN A 92 25.57 14.29 14.41
CA GLN A 92 24.52 14.96 13.64
C GLN A 92 24.60 14.59 12.15
N LYS A 93 25.80 14.62 11.56
CA LYS A 93 25.98 14.19 10.16
C LYS A 93 25.55 12.74 9.94
N PHE A 94 25.93 11.84 10.85
CA PHE A 94 25.52 10.45 10.79
C PHE A 94 23.99 10.28 10.86
N GLN A 95 23.32 11.02 11.75
CA GLN A 95 21.86 11.02 11.86
C GLN A 95 21.20 11.53 10.58
N GLU A 96 21.64 12.66 10.04
CA GLU A 96 21.11 13.24 8.80
C GLU A 96 21.30 12.33 7.59
N GLU A 97 22.46 11.69 7.47
CA GLU A 97 22.76 10.75 6.39
C GLU A 97 21.90 9.48 6.50
N THR A 98 21.79 8.91 7.70
CA THR A 98 20.95 7.74 7.97
C THR A 98 19.48 8.03 7.70
N GLU A 99 18.99 9.22 8.10
CA GLU A 99 17.61 9.62 7.83
C GLU A 99 17.35 9.75 6.34
N LYS A 100 18.24 10.42 5.59
CA LYS A 100 18.14 10.54 4.13
C LYS A 100 18.15 9.18 3.44
N GLU A 101 19.01 8.26 3.88
CA GLU A 101 19.07 6.90 3.33
C GLU A 101 17.77 6.13 3.58
N ILE A 102 17.23 6.19 4.81
CA ILE A 102 15.95 5.55 5.16
C ILE A 102 14.81 6.13 4.31
N GLN A 103 14.72 7.45 4.19
CA GLN A 103 13.69 8.11 3.38
C GLN A 103 13.81 7.74 1.89
N SER A 104 15.03 7.73 1.35
CA SER A 104 15.30 7.32 -0.03
C SER A 104 14.87 5.88 -0.28
N ARG A 105 15.27 4.96 0.60
CA ARG A 105 14.89 3.55 0.51
C ARG A 105 13.38 3.35 0.60
N ALA A 106 12.71 4.02 1.54
CA ALA A 106 11.25 3.97 1.67
C ALA A 106 10.54 4.46 0.40
N LYS A 107 11.02 5.56 -0.20
CA LYS A 107 10.49 6.10 -1.45
C LYS A 107 10.66 5.11 -2.61
N VAL A 108 11.84 4.52 -2.77
CA VAL A 108 12.10 3.50 -3.80
C VAL A 108 11.21 2.28 -3.61
N THR A 109 11.08 1.78 -2.38
CA THR A 109 10.20 0.64 -2.08
C THR A 109 8.74 0.96 -2.41
N SER A 110 8.26 2.17 -2.07
CA SER A 110 6.90 2.60 -2.38
C SER A 110 6.66 2.66 -3.89
N LEU A 111 7.56 3.28 -4.66
CA LEU A 111 7.46 3.38 -6.11
C LEU A 111 7.49 2.00 -6.79
N ASN A 112 8.37 1.11 -6.33
CA ASN A 112 8.43 -0.25 -6.87
C ASN A 112 7.15 -1.04 -6.58
N ARG A 113 6.57 -0.85 -5.39
CA ARG A 113 5.29 -1.46 -5.03
C ARG A 113 4.17 -0.93 -5.92
N GLU A 114 4.07 0.39 -6.09
CA GLU A 114 3.07 1.03 -6.94
C GLU A 114 3.17 0.55 -8.39
N LYS A 115 4.38 0.54 -8.96
CA LYS A 115 4.63 0.01 -10.30
C LYS A 115 4.17 -1.44 -10.46
N LEU A 116 4.45 -2.30 -9.47
CA LEU A 116 3.99 -3.69 -9.50
C LEU A 116 2.46 -3.80 -9.49
N PHE A 117 1.77 -2.92 -8.75
CA PHE A 117 0.31 -2.88 -8.75
C PHE A 117 -0.24 -2.37 -10.08
N GLU A 118 0.34 -1.32 -10.64
CA GLU A 118 -0.03 -0.79 -11.96
C GLU A 118 0.12 -1.85 -13.05
N GLU A 119 1.27 -2.54 -13.11
CA GLU A 119 1.50 -3.64 -14.06
C GLU A 119 0.48 -4.79 -13.91
N ARG A 120 0.06 -5.10 -12.67
CA ARG A 120 -0.98 -6.11 -12.42
C ARG A 120 -2.35 -5.64 -12.88
N ILE A 121 -2.69 -4.38 -12.59
CA ILE A 121 -3.98 -3.79 -13.00
C ILE A 121 -4.06 -3.73 -14.52
N GLU A 122 -2.99 -3.34 -15.20
CA GLU A 122 -2.92 -3.31 -16.66
C GLU A 122 -3.16 -4.70 -17.26
N LYS A 123 -2.48 -5.73 -16.75
CA LYS A 123 -2.70 -7.13 -17.17
C LYS A 123 -4.14 -7.60 -16.97
N ILE A 124 -4.78 -7.19 -15.87
CA ILE A 124 -6.20 -7.52 -15.62
C ILE A 124 -7.10 -6.81 -16.63
N LYS A 125 -6.88 -5.51 -16.89
CA LYS A 125 -7.65 -4.75 -17.89
C LYS A 125 -7.51 -5.34 -19.29
N ASP A 126 -6.30 -5.75 -19.68
CA ASP A 126 -6.06 -6.42 -20.96
C ASP A 126 -6.82 -7.75 -21.05
N HIS A 127 -6.81 -8.53 -19.97
CA HIS A 127 -7.58 -9.77 -19.91
C HIS A 127 -9.10 -9.52 -20.02
N GLU A 128 -9.63 -8.55 -19.29
CA GLU A 128 -11.05 -8.16 -19.38
C GLU A 128 -11.45 -7.74 -20.79
N LYS A 129 -10.62 -6.90 -21.44
CA LYS A 129 -10.81 -6.49 -22.84
C LYS A 129 -10.82 -7.70 -23.78
N HIS A 130 -9.92 -8.65 -23.59
CA HIS A 130 -9.87 -9.88 -24.38
C HIS A 130 -11.11 -10.75 -24.15
N VAL A 131 -11.56 -10.92 -22.90
CA VAL A 131 -12.79 -11.66 -22.58
C VAL A 131 -14.01 -11.02 -23.25
N GLU A 132 -14.13 -9.69 -23.23
CA GLU A 132 -15.20 -8.99 -23.93
C GLU A 132 -15.14 -9.17 -25.45
N GLU A 133 -13.95 -9.14 -26.03
CA GLU A 133 -13.75 -9.38 -27.45
C GLU A 133 -14.18 -10.80 -27.84
N VAL A 134 -13.76 -11.82 -27.09
CA VAL A 134 -14.18 -13.20 -27.30
C VAL A 134 -15.70 -13.32 -27.16
N ARG A 135 -16.31 -12.67 -26.16
CA ARG A 135 -17.77 -12.67 -25.99
C ARG A 135 -18.49 -12.04 -27.18
N ARG A 136 -17.99 -10.90 -27.68
CA ARG A 136 -18.52 -10.24 -28.88
C ARG A 136 -18.36 -11.11 -30.13
N SER A 137 -17.21 -11.74 -30.32
CA SER A 137 -16.95 -12.60 -31.48
C SER A 137 -17.82 -13.86 -31.47
N ARG A 138 -17.95 -14.54 -30.32
CA ARG A 138 -18.88 -15.67 -30.16
C ARG A 138 -20.34 -15.24 -30.34
N GLY A 139 -20.69 -14.08 -29.80
CA GLY A 139 -22.00 -13.47 -29.96
C GLY A 139 -22.31 -12.98 -31.37
N LYS A 140 -21.32 -12.90 -32.28
CA LYS A 140 -21.53 -12.66 -33.73
C LYS A 140 -21.63 -13.97 -34.51
N LEU A 141 -20.86 -14.99 -34.14
CA LEU A 141 -20.99 -16.33 -34.72
C LEU A 141 -22.39 -16.91 -34.49
N SER A 142 -22.95 -16.77 -33.28
CA SER A 142 -24.27 -17.32 -32.94
C SER A 142 -25.47 -16.76 -33.75
N PRO A 143 -25.59 -15.44 -34.01
CA PRO A 143 -26.66 -14.91 -34.85
C PRO A 143 -26.45 -15.21 -36.32
N ASN A 144 -25.20 -15.24 -36.81
CA ASN A 144 -24.94 -15.64 -38.19
C ASN A 144 -25.35 -17.09 -38.44
N THR A 145 -25.00 -18.02 -37.55
CA THR A 145 -25.44 -19.42 -37.69
C THR A 145 -26.96 -19.55 -37.56
N LYS A 146 -27.60 -18.74 -36.69
CA LYS A 146 -29.07 -18.74 -36.59
C LYS A 146 -29.73 -18.27 -37.89
N SER A 147 -29.22 -17.19 -38.49
CA SER A 147 -29.70 -16.67 -39.78
C SER A 147 -29.49 -17.66 -40.91
N GLU A 148 -28.35 -18.33 -40.97
CA GLU A 148 -28.04 -19.36 -41.97
C GLU A 148 -28.97 -20.57 -41.81
N MET A 149 -29.15 -21.08 -40.58
CA MET A 149 -30.10 -22.17 -40.30
C MET A 149 -31.55 -21.81 -40.65
N GLU A 150 -31.95 -20.55 -40.44
CA GLU A 150 -33.28 -20.08 -40.79
C GLU A 150 -33.50 -20.01 -42.30
N ALA A 151 -32.47 -19.58 -43.06
CA ALA A 151 -32.49 -19.59 -44.51
C ALA A 151 -32.56 -21.02 -45.08
N ASP A 152 -31.77 -21.95 -44.54
CA ASP A 152 -31.80 -23.36 -44.95
C ASP A 152 -33.15 -24.01 -44.66
N LEU A 153 -33.73 -23.74 -43.48
CA LEU A 153 -35.05 -24.24 -43.12
C LEU A 153 -36.15 -23.69 -44.05
N ALA A 154 -36.07 -22.41 -44.44
CA ALA A 154 -36.99 -21.81 -45.39
C ALA A 154 -36.87 -22.45 -46.78
N TYR A 155 -35.65 -22.76 -47.22
CA TYR A 155 -35.40 -23.46 -48.48
C TYR A 155 -35.94 -24.90 -48.48
N VAL A 156 -35.73 -25.66 -47.40
CA VAL A 156 -36.29 -27.01 -47.28
C VAL A 156 -37.82 -26.97 -47.32
N LYS A 157 -38.45 -26.04 -46.59
CA LYS A 157 -39.91 -25.87 -46.62
C LYS A 157 -40.44 -25.49 -48.00
N SER A 158 -39.69 -24.70 -48.77
CA SER A 158 -40.12 -24.34 -50.13
C SER A 158 -40.04 -25.53 -51.08
N LEU A 159 -38.97 -26.34 -50.98
CA LEU A 159 -38.85 -27.60 -51.72
C LEU A 159 -39.98 -28.57 -51.37
N GLU A 160 -40.23 -28.80 -50.08
CA GLU A 160 -41.32 -29.68 -49.62
C GLU A 160 -42.67 -29.24 -50.17
N LYS A 161 -42.98 -27.93 -50.10
CA LYS A 161 -44.22 -27.37 -50.65
C LYS A 161 -44.34 -27.60 -52.16
N MET A 162 -43.24 -27.45 -52.89
CA MET A 162 -43.21 -27.64 -54.34
C MET A 162 -43.42 -29.11 -54.71
N THR A 163 -42.79 -30.03 -53.98
CA THR A 163 -42.98 -31.49 -54.17
C THR A 163 -44.41 -31.92 -53.85
N ILE A 164 -45.01 -31.39 -52.78
CA ILE A 164 -46.40 -31.67 -52.44
C ILE A 164 -47.32 -31.19 -53.57
N ALA A 165 -47.14 -29.96 -54.05
CA ALA A 165 -47.94 -29.42 -55.15
C ALA A 165 -47.86 -30.28 -56.43
N GLU A 166 -46.66 -30.77 -56.77
CA GLU A 166 -46.48 -31.67 -57.92
C GLU A 166 -47.20 -33.01 -57.74
N LEU A 167 -47.17 -33.58 -56.51
CA LEU A 167 -47.90 -34.80 -56.20
C LEU A 167 -49.42 -34.60 -56.24
N GLU A 168 -49.90 -33.45 -55.75
CA GLU A 168 -51.31 -33.08 -55.82
C GLU A 168 -51.78 -32.95 -57.27
N GLU A 169 -51.01 -32.28 -58.14
CA GLU A 169 -51.32 -32.16 -59.58
C GLU A 169 -51.45 -33.54 -60.23
N LYS A 170 -50.47 -34.42 -60.01
CA LYS A 170 -50.49 -35.82 -60.50
C LYS A 170 -51.67 -36.63 -59.97
N LEU A 171 -52.17 -36.33 -58.78
CA LEU A 171 -53.35 -36.97 -58.22
C LEU A 171 -54.60 -36.47 -58.95
N THR A 172 -54.73 -35.16 -59.13
CA THR A 172 -55.87 -34.58 -59.88
C THR A 172 -55.94 -35.05 -61.32
N GLU A 173 -54.80 -35.27 -61.98
CA GLU A 173 -54.76 -35.85 -63.34
C GLU A 173 -55.27 -37.30 -63.35
N LYS A 174 -54.89 -38.11 -62.36
CA LYS A 174 -55.40 -39.47 -62.23
C LYS A 174 -56.89 -39.50 -61.94
N ASP A 175 -57.38 -38.60 -61.10
CA ASP A 175 -58.82 -38.50 -60.80
C ASP A 175 -59.62 -38.16 -62.07
N LYS A 176 -59.14 -37.21 -62.89
CA LYS A 176 -59.74 -36.91 -64.21
C LYS A 176 -59.77 -38.12 -65.13
N LEU A 177 -58.67 -38.87 -65.20
CA LEU A 177 -58.61 -40.08 -66.02
C LEU A 177 -59.61 -41.15 -65.54
N ILE A 178 -59.78 -41.30 -64.23
CA ILE A 178 -60.79 -42.20 -63.65
C ILE A 178 -62.20 -41.77 -64.08
N ASP A 179 -62.52 -40.47 -63.99
CA ASP A 179 -63.82 -39.93 -64.41
C ASP A 179 -64.08 -40.16 -65.91
N GLU A 180 -63.07 -39.97 -66.76
CA GLU A 180 -63.14 -40.24 -68.20
C GLU A 180 -63.41 -41.73 -68.49
N ILE A 181 -62.68 -42.63 -67.83
CA ILE A 181 -62.88 -44.09 -67.97
C ILE A 181 -64.28 -44.49 -67.52
N GLN A 182 -64.74 -43.99 -66.36
CA GLN A 182 -66.09 -44.28 -65.86
C GLN A 182 -67.17 -43.79 -66.82
N THR A 183 -66.98 -42.60 -67.40
CA THR A 183 -67.89 -42.03 -68.39
C THR A 183 -67.94 -42.87 -69.67
N ALA A 184 -66.78 -43.29 -70.19
CA ALA A 184 -66.68 -44.15 -71.36
C ALA A 184 -67.37 -45.51 -71.13
N MET A 185 -67.08 -46.16 -70.00
CA MET A 185 -67.71 -47.43 -69.63
C MET A 185 -69.24 -47.32 -69.54
N LYS A 186 -69.76 -46.22 -68.98
CA LYS A 186 -71.20 -45.98 -68.91
C LYS A 186 -71.82 -45.85 -70.31
N GLY A 187 -71.17 -45.12 -71.21
CA GLY A 187 -71.60 -44.98 -72.61
C GLY A 187 -71.62 -46.31 -73.36
N GLU A 188 -70.62 -47.17 -73.16
CA GLU A 188 -70.59 -48.53 -73.74
C GLU A 188 -71.72 -49.42 -73.22
N ILE A 189 -72.02 -49.36 -71.91
CA ILE A 189 -73.14 -50.09 -71.30
C ILE A 189 -74.47 -49.62 -71.88
N GLU A 190 -74.69 -48.31 -72.00
CA GLU A 190 -75.92 -47.73 -72.57
C GLU A 190 -76.11 -48.10 -74.04
N SER A 191 -75.04 -48.03 -74.85
CA SER A 191 -75.04 -48.45 -76.25
C SER A 191 -75.33 -49.95 -76.40
N GLY A 192 -74.68 -50.80 -75.59
CA GLY A 192 -74.93 -52.24 -75.58
C GLY A 192 -76.36 -52.60 -75.16
N GLN A 193 -76.94 -51.88 -74.21
CA GLN A 193 -78.35 -52.02 -73.85
C GLN A 193 -79.28 -51.64 -75.01
N PHE A 194 -78.99 -50.53 -75.70
CA PHE A 194 -79.74 -50.12 -76.88
C PHE A 194 -79.71 -51.20 -77.97
N ASP A 195 -78.53 -51.70 -78.33
CA ASP A 195 -78.35 -52.78 -79.31
C ASP A 195 -79.10 -54.07 -78.94
N ALA A 196 -79.06 -54.46 -77.66
CA ALA A 196 -79.76 -55.63 -77.17
C ALA A 196 -81.29 -55.46 -77.27
N THR A 197 -81.80 -54.27 -76.91
CA THR A 197 -83.24 -53.98 -77.02
C THR A 197 -83.70 -53.93 -78.47
N PHE A 198 -82.90 -53.36 -79.37
CA PHE A 198 -83.17 -53.33 -80.81
C PHE A 198 -83.23 -54.74 -81.40
N ARG A 199 -82.21 -55.58 -81.15
CA ARG A 199 -82.19 -56.99 -81.59
C ARG A 199 -83.38 -57.79 -81.05
N LEU A 200 -83.78 -57.55 -79.79
CA LEU A 200 -84.96 -58.19 -79.21
C LEU A 200 -86.27 -57.74 -79.90
N ALA A 201 -86.39 -56.45 -80.22
CA ALA A 201 -87.54 -55.91 -80.93
C ALA A 201 -87.65 -56.50 -82.35
N GLU A 202 -86.52 -56.58 -83.06
CA GLU A 202 -86.43 -57.19 -84.39
C GLU A 202 -86.81 -58.68 -84.34
N ALA A 203 -86.24 -59.44 -83.40
CA ALA A 203 -86.57 -60.85 -83.21
C ALA A 203 -88.07 -61.07 -82.87
N LYS A 204 -88.67 -60.18 -82.07
CA LYS A 204 -90.12 -60.19 -81.79
C LYS A 204 -90.94 -59.90 -83.04
N ALA A 205 -90.51 -58.97 -83.90
CA ALA A 205 -91.16 -58.65 -85.16
C ALA A 205 -91.16 -59.84 -86.12
N TYR A 206 -90.00 -60.47 -86.35
CA TYR A 206 -89.91 -61.70 -87.16
C TYR A 206 -90.81 -62.81 -86.61
N ARG A 207 -90.83 -63.02 -85.30
CA ARG A 207 -91.68 -64.03 -84.66
C ARG A 207 -93.18 -63.77 -84.90
N ARG A 208 -93.63 -62.51 -84.85
CA ARG A 208 -95.02 -62.15 -85.18
C ARG A 208 -95.35 -62.44 -86.64
N ILE A 209 -94.47 -62.05 -87.57
CA ILE A 209 -94.65 -62.30 -89.01
C ILE A 209 -94.79 -63.80 -89.27
N ILE A 210 -93.83 -64.60 -88.77
CA ILE A 210 -93.84 -66.06 -88.93
C ILE A 210 -95.11 -66.67 -88.31
N SER A 211 -95.50 -66.24 -87.10
CA SER A 211 -96.72 -66.73 -86.44
C SER A 211 -97.98 -66.39 -87.24
N GLY A 212 -98.02 -65.20 -87.88
CA GLY A 212 -99.10 -64.81 -88.79
C GLY A 212 -99.18 -65.73 -90.00
N ILE A 213 -98.05 -65.99 -90.67
CA ILE A 213 -97.96 -66.91 -91.81
C ILE A 213 -98.43 -68.33 -91.42
N ILE A 214 -98.01 -68.83 -90.25
CA ILE A 214 -98.44 -70.16 -89.77
C ILE A 214 -99.95 -70.20 -89.52
N LYS A 215 -100.51 -69.17 -88.88
CA LYS A 215 -101.97 -69.07 -88.65
C LYS A 215 -102.77 -68.98 -89.95
N GLU A 216 -102.27 -68.27 -90.96
CA GLU A 216 -102.92 -68.24 -92.28
C GLU A 216 -102.88 -69.61 -92.95
N LYS A 217 -101.72 -70.29 -92.98
CA LYS A 217 -101.63 -71.65 -93.52
C LYS A 217 -102.55 -72.64 -92.81
N SER A 218 -102.72 -72.51 -91.51
CA SER A 218 -103.65 -73.33 -90.71
C SER A 218 -105.13 -73.09 -91.02
N LYS A 219 -105.51 -71.95 -91.61
CA LYS A 219 -106.90 -71.66 -92.03
C LYS A 219 -107.21 -72.15 -93.45
N LEU A 220 -106.18 -72.47 -94.23
CA LEU A 220 -106.28 -72.98 -95.60
C LEU A 220 -106.17 -74.53 -95.67
N SER A 221 -106.07 -75.22 -94.53
CA SER A 221 -106.13 -76.68 -94.39
C SER A 221 -107.36 -77.08 -93.60
#